data_AF-A0A317TX96-F1
#
_entry.id   AF-A0A317TX96-F1
#
_cell.length_a   1.000
_cell.length_b   1.000
_cell.length_c   1.000
_cell.angle_alpha   90.00
_cell.angle_beta   90.00
_cell.angle_gamma   90.00
#
_symmetry.space_group_name_H-M   'P 1'
#
loop_
_entity.id
_entity.type
_entity.pdbx_description
1 polymer ?
#
loop_
_entity_poly.entity_id
_entity_poly.type
_entity_poly.pdbx_seq_one_letter_code
_entity_poly.pdbx_strand_id
1 'polypeptide(L)'
;MKVQKIKLSSYDVTWIVLDDNHLPIKPITEFVRYLNNVDKSPCTVKSYVYCLKLFWDYLADKQLNWQTINLASLAGFVGWLRQSKEPTPIVDLHEIQAARKPATINVILGCLSSFYRFHNQLGNTDVKVTETVNLPNNRYKALLHHVYKNKPSLCQSNYF
;
A
#
# COMPACT_ATOMS: atom_id res chain seq x y z
N MET A 1 -11.75 11.76 -8.83
CA MET A 1 -11.62 11.65 -7.35
C MET A 1 -10.37 12.36 -6.82
N LYS A 2 -10.40 12.85 -5.57
CA LYS A 2 -9.34 13.69 -4.95
C LYS A 2 -8.96 13.23 -3.54
N VAL A 3 -7.66 13.23 -3.22
CA VAL A 3 -7.17 13.03 -1.84
C VAL A 3 -7.07 14.37 -1.13
N GLN A 4 -7.58 14.46 0.09
CA GLN A 4 -7.52 15.66 0.93
C GLN A 4 -6.94 15.35 2.31
N LYS A 5 -6.03 16.21 2.77
CA LYS A 5 -5.51 16.19 4.13
C LYS A 5 -6.47 16.94 5.05
N ILE A 6 -6.81 16.35 6.18
CA ILE A 6 -7.65 16.92 7.23
C ILE A 6 -6.88 16.92 8.57
N LYS A 7 -7.20 17.88 9.45
CA LYS A 7 -6.70 17.90 10.83
C LYS A 7 -7.75 17.25 11.73
N LEU A 8 -7.36 16.25 12.51
CA LEU A 8 -8.23 15.59 13.49
C LEU A 8 -8.09 16.25 14.86
N SER A 9 -6.87 16.68 15.21
CA SER A 9 -6.54 17.46 16.40
C SER A 9 -5.47 18.51 16.04
N SER A 10 -5.00 19.28 17.02
CA SER A 10 -3.91 20.26 16.82
C SER A 10 -2.62 19.62 16.29
N TYR A 11 -2.39 18.33 16.57
CA TYR A 11 -1.16 17.62 16.21
C TYR A 11 -1.41 16.45 15.25
N ASP A 12 -2.66 15.98 15.12
CA ASP A 12 -3.00 14.84 14.29
C ASP A 12 -3.57 15.24 12.93
N VAL A 13 -2.99 14.65 11.89
CA VAL A 13 -3.43 14.83 10.51
C VAL A 13 -3.83 13.48 9.93
N THR A 14 -4.93 13.48 9.17
CA THR A 14 -5.47 12.30 8.50
C THR A 14 -5.76 12.64 7.04
N TRP A 15 -6.00 11.62 6.22
CA TRP A 15 -6.32 11.78 4.80
C TRP A 15 -7.68 11.16 4.49
N ILE A 16 -8.42 11.79 3.61
CA ILE A 16 -9.69 11.28 3.07
C ILE A 16 -9.63 11.26 1.55
N VAL A 17 -10.47 10.44 0.93
CA VAL A 17 -10.70 10.45 -0.51
C VAL A 17 -12.11 10.94 -0.76
N LEU A 18 -12.21 11.96 -1.60
CA LEU A 18 -13.47 12.51 -2.09
C LEU A 18 -13.76 11.94 -3.47
N ASP A 19 -15.00 11.54 -3.69
CA ASP A 19 -15.52 11.19 -5.00
C ASP A 19 -15.67 12.45 -5.89
N ASP A 20 -16.23 12.28 -7.09
CA ASP A 20 -16.42 13.38 -8.04
C ASP A 20 -17.51 14.38 -7.60
N ASN A 21 -18.39 13.97 -6.67
CA ASN A 21 -19.38 14.82 -6.02
C ASN A 21 -18.83 15.52 -4.76
N HIS A 22 -17.53 15.42 -4.51
CA HIS A 22 -16.86 15.95 -3.32
C HIS A 22 -17.34 15.33 -2.00
N LEU A 23 -17.95 14.14 -2.06
CA LEU A 23 -18.37 13.40 -0.88
C LEU A 23 -17.28 12.40 -0.45
N PRO A 24 -17.05 12.24 0.86
CA PRO A 24 -16.12 11.23 1.36
C PRO A 24 -16.55 9.82 0.96
N ILE A 25 -15.60 9.07 0.42
CA ILE A 25 -15.81 7.65 0.12
C ILE A 25 -15.82 6.89 1.44
N LYS A 26 -17.02 6.52 1.89
CA LYS A 26 -17.29 5.87 3.19
C LYS A 26 -16.39 4.66 3.48
N PRO A 27 -16.28 3.64 2.62
CA PRO A 27 -15.43 2.47 2.91
C PRO A 27 -13.94 2.84 3.09
N ILE A 28 -13.40 3.76 2.29
CA ILE A 28 -12.02 4.25 2.49
C ILE A 28 -11.91 4.98 3.84
N THR A 29 -12.89 5.82 4.17
CA THR A 29 -12.89 6.62 5.40
C THR A 29 -12.93 5.72 6.65
N GLU A 30 -13.74 4.67 6.64
CA GLU A 30 -13.81 3.66 7.72
C GLU A 30 -12.48 2.95 7.91
N PHE A 31 -11.87 2.52 6.80
CA PHE A 31 -10.58 1.86 6.84
C PHE A 31 -9.44 2.78 7.30
N VAL A 32 -9.41 4.04 6.87
CA VAL A 32 -8.43 5.02 7.35
C VAL A 32 -8.57 5.25 8.85
N ARG A 33 -9.80 5.35 9.37
CA ARG A 33 -10.05 5.45 10.82
C ARG A 33 -9.49 4.23 11.54
N TYR A 34 -9.68 3.04 11.00
CA TYR A 34 -9.07 1.82 11.53
C TYR A 34 -7.53 1.91 11.55
N LEU A 35 -6.89 2.32 10.46
CA LEU A 35 -5.43 2.43 10.38
C LEU A 35 -4.85 3.41 11.41
N ASN A 36 -5.54 4.53 11.63
CA ASN A 36 -5.18 5.50 12.66
C ASN A 36 -5.28 4.90 14.07
N ASN A 37 -6.35 4.13 14.34
CA ASN A 37 -6.58 3.51 15.65
C ASN A 37 -5.61 2.37 15.99
N VAL A 38 -4.97 1.75 14.99
CA VAL A 38 -3.92 0.73 15.19
C VAL A 38 -2.50 1.32 15.07
N ASP A 39 -2.37 2.62 15.31
CA ASP A 39 -1.12 3.39 15.37
C ASP A 39 -0.23 3.25 14.11
N LYS A 40 -0.84 3.16 12.91
CA LYS A 40 -0.06 3.26 11.67
C LYS A 40 0.49 4.67 11.50
N SER A 41 1.74 4.75 11.05
CA SER A 41 2.38 6.04 10.80
C SER A 41 1.56 6.88 9.80
N PRO A 42 1.53 8.21 9.93
CA PRO A 42 0.82 9.08 8.99
C PRO A 42 1.30 8.90 7.53
N CYS A 43 2.57 8.56 7.32
CA CYS A 43 3.12 8.26 6.01
C CYS A 43 2.52 6.97 5.41
N THR A 44 2.32 5.94 6.25
CA THR A 44 1.65 4.70 5.86
C THR A 44 0.19 4.97 5.51
N VAL A 45 -0.54 5.70 6.34
CA VAL A 45 -1.95 6.06 6.08
C VAL A 45 -2.07 6.84 4.76
N LYS A 46 -1.20 7.83 4.55
CA LYS A 46 -1.12 8.57 3.29
C LYS A 46 -0.92 7.60 2.11
N SER A 47 0.07 6.73 2.18
CA SER A 47 0.39 5.77 1.11
C SER A 47 -0.82 4.87 0.77
N TYR A 48 -1.51 4.36 1.80
CA TYR A 48 -2.70 3.55 1.64
C TYR A 48 -3.82 4.34 0.94
N VAL A 49 -4.07 5.58 1.37
CA VAL A 49 -5.10 6.44 0.76
C VAL A 49 -4.84 6.71 -0.72
N TYR A 50 -3.59 6.95 -1.13
CA TYR A 50 -3.26 7.11 -2.55
C TYR A 50 -3.42 5.80 -3.34
N CYS A 51 -3.06 4.66 -2.76
CA CYS A 51 -3.28 3.35 -3.38
C CYS A 51 -4.77 3.07 -3.59
N LEU A 52 -5.60 3.37 -2.58
CA LEU A 52 -7.05 3.21 -2.66
C LEU A 52 -7.65 4.19 -3.68
N LYS A 53 -7.22 5.45 -3.72
CA LYS A 53 -7.67 6.41 -4.73
C LYS A 53 -7.47 5.89 -6.16
N LEU A 54 -6.32 5.29 -6.47
CA LEU A 54 -6.06 4.68 -7.78
C LEU A 54 -7.02 3.54 -8.09
N PHE A 55 -7.31 2.69 -7.10
CA PHE A 55 -8.24 1.59 -7.29
C PHE A 55 -9.67 2.08 -7.50
N TRP A 56 -10.11 3.12 -6.79
CA TRP A 56 -11.42 3.71 -7.02
C TRP A 56 -11.54 4.41 -8.37
N ASP A 57 -10.49 5.08 -8.84
CA ASP A 57 -10.48 5.62 -10.21
C ASP A 57 -10.67 4.50 -11.24
N TYR A 58 -10.00 3.35 -11.05
CA TYR A 58 -10.19 2.16 -11.89
C TYR A 58 -11.62 1.60 -11.82
N LEU A 59 -12.19 1.49 -10.62
CA LEU A 59 -13.56 1.02 -10.44
C LEU A 59 -14.56 1.94 -11.15
N ALA A 60 -14.37 3.26 -11.07
CA ALA A 60 -15.19 4.22 -11.78
C ALA A 60 -15.06 4.08 -13.30
N ASP A 61 -13.82 4.00 -13.81
CA ASP A 61 -13.53 3.82 -15.25
C ASP A 61 -14.17 2.55 -15.83
N LYS A 62 -14.19 1.46 -15.05
CA LYS A 62 -14.78 0.17 -15.45
C LYS A 62 -16.21 -0.07 -14.96
N GLN A 63 -16.80 0.91 -14.27
CA GLN A 63 -18.13 0.81 -13.66
C GLN A 63 -18.32 -0.44 -12.79
N LEU A 64 -17.29 -0.77 -11.99
CA LEU A 64 -17.25 -1.94 -11.13
C LEU A 64 -17.63 -1.59 -9.69
N ASN A 65 -18.31 -2.51 -9.01
CA ASN A 65 -18.56 -2.41 -7.58
C ASN A 65 -17.41 -3.08 -6.80
N TRP A 66 -16.76 -2.32 -5.91
CA TRP A 66 -15.69 -2.80 -5.04
C TRP A 66 -16.07 -4.04 -4.22
N GLN A 67 -17.36 -4.24 -3.90
CA GLN A 67 -17.82 -5.36 -3.08
C GLN A 67 -17.89 -6.69 -3.81
N THR A 68 -18.00 -6.64 -5.14
CA THR A 68 -18.31 -7.81 -5.98
C THR A 68 -17.26 -8.03 -7.07
N ILE A 69 -16.06 -7.48 -6.90
CA ILE A 69 -14.97 -7.72 -7.85
C ILE A 69 -14.46 -9.16 -7.77
N ASN A 70 -13.97 -9.67 -8.89
CA ASN A 70 -13.41 -11.01 -8.99
C ASN A 70 -11.93 -10.95 -9.43
N LEU A 71 -11.32 -12.12 -9.61
CA LEU A 71 -9.92 -12.23 -10.04
C LEU A 71 -9.66 -11.56 -11.40
N ALA A 72 -10.62 -11.62 -12.33
CA ALA A 72 -10.49 -10.96 -13.63
C ALA A 72 -10.47 -9.44 -13.50
N SER A 73 -11.29 -8.87 -12.61
CA SER A 73 -11.25 -7.44 -12.27
C SER A 73 -9.88 -7.05 -11.67
N LEU A 74 -9.31 -7.86 -10.77
CA LEU A 74 -7.98 -7.58 -10.19
C LEU A 74 -6.86 -7.67 -11.24
N ALA A 75 -6.91 -8.66 -12.14
CA ALA A 75 -5.97 -8.76 -13.25
C ALA A 75 -6.10 -7.56 -14.21
N GLY A 76 -7.34 -7.13 -14.48
CA GLY A 76 -7.66 -5.92 -15.22
C GLY A 76 -7.10 -4.66 -14.55
N PHE A 77 -7.19 -4.57 -13.22
CA PHE A 77 -6.58 -3.47 -12.47
C PHE A 77 -5.05 -3.44 -12.61
N VAL A 78 -4.36 -4.59 -12.55
CA VAL A 78 -2.91 -4.65 -12.78
C VAL A 78 -2.56 -4.20 -14.20
N GLY A 79 -3.35 -4.59 -15.21
CA GLY A 79 -3.21 -4.10 -16.58
C GLY A 79 -3.41 -2.59 -16.68
N TRP A 80 -4.44 -2.07 -16.02
CA TRP A 80 -4.75 -0.64 -15.96
C TRP A 80 -3.63 0.16 -15.29
N LEU A 81 -3.04 -0.33 -14.19
CA LEU A 81 -1.91 0.32 -13.51
C LEU A 81 -0.66 0.44 -14.39
N ARG A 82 -0.44 -0.49 -15.33
CA ARG A 82 0.69 -0.44 -16.28
C ARG A 82 0.47 0.59 -17.38
N GLN A 83 -0.80 0.89 -17.70
CA GLN A 83 -1.18 1.83 -18.76
C GLN A 83 -1.47 3.24 -18.22
N SER A 84 -1.88 3.35 -16.96
CA SER A 84 -2.22 4.63 -16.33
C SER A 84 -0.96 5.46 -16.10
N LYS A 85 -0.94 6.68 -16.63
CA LYS A 85 0.13 7.66 -16.39
C LYS A 85 0.12 8.11 -14.93
N GLU A 86 1.28 8.21 -14.30
CA GLU A 86 1.40 8.89 -12.99
C GLU A 86 1.08 10.38 -13.18
N PRO A 87 0.20 10.99 -12.37
CA PRO A 87 0.13 12.44 -12.27
C PRO A 87 1.34 12.89 -11.44
N THR A 88 2.47 13.17 -12.08
CA THR A 88 3.66 13.71 -11.41
C THR A 88 3.51 15.21 -11.19
N PRO A 89 3.53 15.71 -9.94
CA PRO A 89 3.75 17.13 -9.69
C PRO A 89 5.27 17.36 -9.65
N ILE A 90 5.85 17.64 -10.82
CA ILE A 90 7.16 18.28 -11.09
C ILE A 90 8.41 17.53 -10.56
N VAL A 91 9.26 17.04 -11.47
CA VAL A 91 10.65 17.46 -11.72
C VAL A 91 11.26 16.55 -12.81
N ASP A 92 11.69 17.24 -13.86
CA ASP A 92 12.68 16.91 -14.89
C ASP A 92 12.39 16.09 -16.15
N LEU A 93 12.97 16.65 -17.22
CA LEU A 93 13.03 16.26 -18.61
C LEU A 93 13.56 14.84 -18.78
N HIS A 94 12.72 13.92 -19.26
CA HIS A 94 13.01 12.94 -20.30
C HIS A 94 11.78 12.04 -20.45
N GLU A 95 11.09 12.18 -21.59
CA GLU A 95 10.01 11.29 -21.99
C GLU A 95 10.49 9.83 -21.99
N ILE A 96 10.09 9.09 -20.97
CA ILE A 96 9.97 7.65 -21.08
C ILE A 96 8.59 7.32 -20.55
N GLN A 97 7.76 6.77 -21.45
CA GLN A 97 6.46 6.17 -21.16
C GLN A 97 6.63 5.02 -20.16
N ALA A 98 6.83 5.34 -18.88
CA ALA A 98 7.21 4.35 -17.89
C ALA A 98 5.95 3.74 -17.26
N ALA A 99 5.58 2.55 -17.74
CA ALA A 99 4.69 1.67 -17.00
C ALA A 99 5.20 1.54 -15.55
N ARG A 100 4.28 1.55 -14.57
CA ARG A 100 4.64 1.41 -13.15
C ARG A 100 5.52 0.19 -12.93
N LYS A 101 6.60 0.36 -12.16
CA LYS A 101 7.51 -0.74 -11.80
C LYS A 101 6.75 -1.86 -11.06
N PRO A 102 7.09 -3.15 -11.25
CA PRO A 102 6.44 -4.27 -10.57
C PRO A 102 6.40 -4.14 -9.04
N ALA A 103 7.46 -3.59 -8.44
CA ALA A 103 7.52 -3.33 -7.00
C ALA A 103 6.41 -2.38 -6.52
N THR A 104 6.12 -1.31 -7.27
CA THR A 104 5.05 -0.35 -6.94
C THR A 104 3.67 -1.01 -7.04
N ILE A 105 3.46 -1.84 -8.06
CA ILE A 105 2.21 -2.61 -8.22
C ILE A 105 2.00 -3.52 -7.01
N ASN A 106 3.03 -4.22 -6.55
CA ASN A 106 2.94 -5.08 -5.36
C ASN A 106 2.61 -4.30 -4.09
N VAL A 107 3.13 -3.08 -3.92
CA VAL A 107 2.77 -2.20 -2.80
C VAL A 107 1.29 -1.81 -2.86
N ILE A 108 0.77 -1.47 -4.04
CA ILE A 108 -0.65 -1.15 -4.24
C ILE A 108 -1.52 -2.36 -3.91
N LEU A 109 -1.16 -3.56 -4.39
CA LEU A 109 -1.88 -4.80 -4.10
C LEU A 109 -1.86 -5.15 -2.61
N GLY A 110 -0.74 -4.91 -1.91
CA GLY A 110 -0.67 -5.07 -0.45
C GLY A 110 -1.59 -4.11 0.31
N CYS A 111 -1.74 -2.88 -0.16
CA CYS A 111 -2.72 -1.92 0.38
C CYS A 111 -4.15 -2.42 0.17
N LEU A 112 -4.47 -2.94 -1.02
CA LEU A 112 -5.79 -3.50 -1.33
C LEU A 112 -6.10 -4.74 -0.51
N SER A 113 -5.16 -5.66 -0.36
CA SER A 113 -5.34 -6.84 0.49
C SER A 113 -5.65 -6.43 1.93
N SER A 114 -4.91 -5.46 2.48
CA SER A 114 -5.19 -4.94 3.83
C SER A 114 -6.59 -4.33 3.95
N PHE A 115 -7.03 -3.57 2.93
CA PHE A 115 -8.37 -2.97 2.86
C PHE A 115 -9.47 -4.04 2.81
N TYR A 116 -9.33 -5.03 1.92
CA TYR A 116 -10.32 -6.10 1.79
C TYR A 116 -10.34 -7.02 3.00
N ARG A 117 -9.20 -7.30 3.64
CA ARG A 117 -9.15 -8.05 4.90
C ARG A 117 -9.97 -7.35 5.99
N PHE A 118 -9.84 -6.03 6.11
CA PHE A 118 -10.62 -5.24 7.05
C PHE A 118 -12.12 -5.32 6.75
N HIS A 119 -12.55 -5.13 5.50
CA HIS A 119 -13.97 -5.16 5.15
C HIS A 119 -14.59 -6.57 5.16
N ASN A 120 -13.81 -7.61 4.86
CA ASN A 120 -14.25 -9.00 5.03
C ASN A 120 -14.52 -9.32 6.51
N GLN A 121 -13.68 -8.83 7.44
CA GLN A 121 -13.90 -8.99 8.87
C GLN A 121 -15.16 -8.27 9.37
N LEU A 122 -15.57 -7.20 8.71
CA LEU A 122 -16.82 -6.49 8.98
C LEU A 122 -18.05 -7.13 8.30
N GLY A 123 -17.85 -8.12 7.43
CA GLY A 123 -18.92 -8.75 6.65
C GLY A 123 -19.40 -7.92 5.45
N ASN A 124 -18.66 -6.88 5.05
CA ASN A 124 -19.06 -6.01 3.94
C ASN A 124 -18.76 -6.63 2.56
N THR A 125 -17.85 -7.60 2.49
CA THR A 125 -17.36 -8.25 1.26
C THR A 125 -16.86 -9.68 1.52
N ASP A 126 -16.68 -10.47 0.46
CA ASP A 126 -15.93 -11.75 0.48
C ASP A 126 -14.81 -11.78 -0.59
N VAL A 127 -14.34 -10.60 -0.99
CA VAL A 127 -13.30 -10.46 -2.01
C VAL A 127 -11.96 -10.85 -1.41
N LYS A 128 -11.22 -11.73 -2.09
CA LYS A 128 -9.86 -12.13 -1.71
C LYS A 128 -8.87 -11.57 -2.71
N VAL A 129 -8.04 -10.63 -2.24
CA VAL A 129 -6.86 -10.18 -2.98
C VAL A 129 -5.71 -11.09 -2.56
N THR A 130 -5.31 -12.01 -3.42
CA THR A 130 -4.13 -12.83 -3.18
C THR A 130 -2.90 -11.92 -3.19
N GLU A 131 -2.35 -11.66 -2.01
CA GLU A 131 -0.99 -11.16 -1.91
C GLU A 131 -0.07 -12.22 -2.54
N THR A 132 0.75 -11.83 -3.50
CA THR A 132 2.04 -12.52 -3.62
C THR A 132 2.71 -12.30 -2.29
N VAL A 133 2.71 -13.34 -1.44
CA VAL A 133 3.40 -13.34 -0.16
C VAL A 133 4.86 -13.02 -0.46
N ASN A 134 5.22 -11.74 -0.40
CA ASN A 134 6.59 -11.37 -0.19
C ASN A 134 6.85 -11.83 1.23
N LEU A 135 7.41 -13.04 1.38
CA LEU A 135 8.07 -13.42 2.62
C LEU A 135 8.88 -12.20 3.05
N PRO A 136 8.85 -11.81 4.34
CA PRO A 136 9.51 -10.61 4.80
C PRO A 136 10.97 -10.68 4.33
N ASN A 137 11.28 -9.87 3.32
CA ASN A 137 12.62 -9.74 2.81
C ASN A 137 13.38 -9.02 3.91
N ASN A 138 13.99 -9.82 4.79
CA ASN A 138 15.18 -9.56 5.60
C ASN A 138 15.53 -8.07 5.75
N ARG A 139 14.66 -7.30 6.43
CA ARG A 139 14.89 -5.88 6.76
C ARG A 139 14.81 -5.59 8.26
N TYR A 140 14.96 -6.63 9.05
CA TYR A 140 15.68 -6.51 10.30
C TYR A 140 16.95 -7.31 10.10
N LYS A 141 18.13 -6.70 10.29
CA LYS A 141 19.31 -7.49 10.64
C LYS A 141 18.80 -8.47 11.70
N ALA A 142 18.81 -9.77 11.38
CA ALA A 142 18.34 -10.79 12.29
C ALA A 142 18.89 -10.43 13.68
N LEU A 143 18.07 -10.52 14.72
CA LEU A 143 18.44 -10.15 16.11
C LEU A 143 19.78 -10.79 16.55
N LEU A 144 20.27 -11.78 15.80
CA LEU A 144 21.52 -12.52 15.98
C LEU A 144 22.66 -12.13 14.99
N HIS A 145 22.58 -11.01 14.27
CA HIS A 145 23.65 -10.56 13.37
C HIS A 145 24.93 -10.17 14.13
N HIS A 146 24.82 -9.80 15.41
CA HIS A 146 25.98 -9.52 16.27
C HIS A 146 26.63 -10.80 16.82
N VAL A 147 25.87 -11.87 17.05
CA VAL A 147 26.36 -13.13 17.61
C VAL A 147 27.31 -13.84 16.65
N TYR A 148 27.06 -13.73 15.34
CA TYR A 148 27.93 -14.33 14.32
C TYR A 148 29.20 -13.54 13.97
N LYS A 149 29.33 -12.27 14.42
CA LYS A 149 30.49 -11.44 14.11
C LYS A 149 31.67 -11.62 15.09
N ASN A 150 31.43 -12.25 16.23
CA ASN A 150 32.47 -12.65 17.18
C ASN A 150 32.74 -14.15 17.06
N LYS A 151 33.38 -14.58 15.97
CA LYS A 151 34.21 -15.79 16.05
C LYS A 151 35.43 -15.44 16.91
N PRO A 152 35.67 -16.11 18.05
CA PRO A 152 36.98 -16.03 18.67
C PRO A 152 37.99 -16.60 17.67
N SER A 153 38.98 -15.80 17.29
CA SER A 153 40.16 -16.28 16.59
C SER A 153 40.81 -17.33 17.49
N LEU A 154 40.83 -18.59 17.04
CA LEU A 154 41.65 -19.63 17.66
C LEU A 154 43.09 -19.12 17.71
N CYS A 155 43.60 -18.88 18.92
CA CYS A 155 45.02 -18.62 19.13
C CYS A 155 45.80 -19.83 18.62
N GLN A 156 46.48 -19.67 17.49
CA GLN A 156 47.59 -20.54 17.14
C GLN A 156 48.71 -20.26 18.15
N SER A 157 48.76 -21.11 19.17
CA SER A 157 49.97 -21.35 19.94
C SER A 157 51.03 -21.87 18.97
N ASN A 158 52.18 -21.20 18.89
CA ASN A 158 53.48 -21.83 18.63
C ASN A 158 54.62 -20.85 18.97
N TYR A 159 55.37 -21.19 20.01
CA TYR A 159 56.84 -21.27 20.09
C TYR A 159 57.33 -20.92 21.51
N PHE A 160 57.74 -21.94 22.27
CA PHE A 160 59.15 -22.28 22.48
C PHE A 160 59.31 -23.79 22.51
#